data_AF-A0A2D5PTV6-F1
#
_entry.id   AF-A0A2D5PTV6-F1
#
_cell.length_a   1.000
_cell.length_b   1.000
_cell.length_c   1.000
_cell.angle_alpha   90.00
_cell.angle_beta   90.00
_cell.angle_gamma   90.00
#
_symmetry.space_group_name_H-M   'P 1'
#
loop_
_entity.id
_entity.type
_entity.pdbx_description
1 polymer ?
#
loop_
_entity_poly.entity_id
_entity_poly.type
_entity_poly.pdbx_seq_one_letter_code
_entity_poly.pdbx_strand_id
1 'polypeptide(L)' 'MGQTKREEFWNTLTHFIGMILSLVGLPLLILANNNLSSFSLASILFFEFGLLFVYTSSTLYHYVDNV' A
#
# COMPACT_ATOMS: atom_id res chain seq x y z
N MET A 1 23.29 8.90 -3.17
CA MET A 1 22.65 10.18 -3.55
C MET A 1 21.53 10.42 -2.54
N GLY A 2 21.50 11.58 -1.89
CA GLY A 2 20.39 11.93 -1.01
C GLY A 2 19.22 12.49 -1.82
N GLN A 3 18.00 12.24 -1.35
CA GLN A 3 16.78 12.79 -1.94
C GLN A 3 16.54 14.20 -1.37
N THR A 4 16.02 15.11 -2.21
CA THR A 4 15.66 16.47 -1.81
C THR A 4 14.34 16.48 -1.04
N LYS A 5 14.11 17.48 -0.18
CA LYS A 5 12.82 17.65 0.53
C LYS A 5 11.60 17.65 -0.40
N ARG A 6 11.75 18.17 -1.63
CA ARG A 6 10.67 18.16 -2.62
C ARG A 6 10.39 16.75 -3.12
N GLU A 7 11.42 15.96 -3.38
CA GLU A 7 11.26 14.55 -3.79
C GLU A 7 10.65 13.73 -2.65
N GLU A 8 11.12 13.93 -1.42
CA GLU A 8 10.59 13.29 -0.22
C GLU A 8 9.10 13.60 -0.01
N PHE A 9 8.67 14.85 -0.21
CA PHE A 9 7.25 15.23 -0.13
C PHE A 9 6.42 14.45 -1.15
N TRP A 10 6.87 14.40 -2.40
CA TRP A 10 6.15 13.67 -3.46
C TRP A 10 6.13 12.17 -3.21
N ASN A 11 7.23 11.57 -2.73
CA ASN A 11 7.29 10.15 -2.35
C ASN A 11 6.30 9.84 -1.22
N THR A 12 6.26 10.68 -0.18
CA THR A 12 5.31 10.53 0.93
C THR A 12 3.88 10.58 0.42
N LEU A 13 3.55 11.57 -0.43
CA LEU A 13 2.19 11.76 -0.94
C LEU A 13 1.73 10.59 -1.83
N THR A 14 2.58 10.13 -2.75
CA THR A 14 2.21 9.03 -3.66
C THR A 14 2.06 7.72 -2.92
N HIS A 15 2.92 7.43 -1.95
CA HIS A 15 2.82 6.22 -1.14
C HIS A 15 1.65 6.26 -0.17
N PHE A 16 1.33 7.43 0.40
CA PHE A 16 0.13 7.61 1.21
C PHE A 16 -1.14 7.36 0.39
N ILE A 17 -1.22 7.88 -0.84
CA ILE A 17 -2.32 7.56 -1.75
C ILE A 17 -2.37 6.05 -2.04
N GLY A 18 -1.22 5.42 -2.29
CA GLY A 18 -1.11 3.96 -2.45
C GLY A 18 -1.68 3.19 -1.25
N MET A 19 -1.33 3.60 -0.03
CA MET A 19 -1.86 3.02 1.22
C MET A 19 -3.39 3.13 1.30
N ILE A 20 -3.96 4.30 0.99
CA ILE A 20 -5.42 4.50 0.98
C ILE A 20 -6.09 3.62 -0.09
N LEU A 21 -5.50 3.53 -1.29
CA LEU A 21 -6.01 2.68 -2.36
C LEU A 21 -5.95 1.19 -1.98
N SER A 22 -4.93 0.72 -1.28
CA SER A 22 -4.87 -0.65 -0.74
C SER A 22 -5.95 -0.89 0.32
N LEU A 23 -6.17 0.06 1.24
CA LEU A 23 -7.24 -0.05 2.23
C LEU A 23 -8.64 -0.16 1.58
N VAL A 24 -8.88 0.58 0.51
CA VAL A 24 -10.13 0.49 -0.27
C VAL A 24 -10.16 -0.74 -1.17
N GLY A 25 -9.02 -1.16 -1.71
CA GLY A 25 -8.87 -2.31 -2.59
C GLY A 25 -9.21 -3.63 -1.89
N LEU A 26 -8.78 -3.80 -0.64
CA LEU A 26 -9.04 -5.00 0.15
C LEU A 26 -10.54 -5.41 0.21
N PRO A 27 -11.49 -4.57 0.66
CA PRO A 27 -12.90 -4.94 0.65
C PRO A 27 -13.44 -5.16 -0.76
N LEU A 28 -12.98 -4.41 -1.76
CA LEU A 28 -13.41 -4.60 -3.15
C LEU A 28 -12.98 -5.95 -3.71
N LEU A 29 -11.73 -6.38 -3.46
CA LEU A 29 -11.22 -7.68 -3.89
C LEU A 29 -11.92 -8.83 -3.15
N ILE A 30 -12.20 -8.68 -1.85
CA ILE A 30 -12.98 -9.68 -1.11
C ILE A 30 -14.40 -9.81 -1.68
N LEU A 31 -15.07 -8.69 -1.97
CA LEU A 31 -16.42 -8.70 -2.56
C LEU A 31 -16.44 -9.25 -3.99
N ALA A 32 -15.36 -9.04 -4.76
CA ALA A 32 -15.21 -9.56 -6.12
C ALA A 32 -14.65 -11.00 -6.17
N ASN A 33 -14.38 -11.63 -5.03
CA ASN A 33 -13.80 -12.97 -4.99
C ASN A 33 -14.80 -14.03 -5.48
N ASN A 34 -14.58 -14.54 -6.69
CA ASN A 34 -15.39 -15.59 -7.32
C ASN A 34 -15.00 -17.02 -6.90
N ASN A 35 -14.10 -17.19 -5.93
CA ASN A 35 -13.64 -18.50 -5.43
C ASN A 35 -13.10 -19.44 -6.53
N LEU A 36 -12.25 -18.90 -7.42
CA LEU A 36 -11.62 -19.66 -8.51
C LEU A 36 -10.79 -20.86 -8.01
N SER A 37 -10.30 -20.81 -6.76
CA SER A 37 -9.66 -21.92 -6.08
C SER A 37 -9.85 -21.84 -4.57
N SER A 38 -9.55 -22.93 -3.86
CA SER A 38 -9.52 -22.94 -2.38
C SER A 38 -8.52 -21.96 -1.77
N PHE A 39 -7.60 -21.41 -2.58
CA PHE A 39 -6.61 -20.43 -2.14
C PHE A 39 -7.01 -18.98 -2.45
N SER A 40 -8.11 -18.71 -3.16
CA SER A 40 -8.44 -17.35 -3.63
C SER A 40 -8.47 -16.30 -2.51
N LEU A 41 -9.15 -16.58 -1.40
CA LEU A 41 -9.19 -15.66 -0.26
C LEU A 41 -7.81 -15.45 0.36
N ALA A 42 -7.05 -16.54 0.56
CA ALA A 42 -5.71 -16.46 1.13
C ALA A 42 -4.77 -15.63 0.25
N SER A 43 -4.83 -15.80 -1.07
CA SER A 43 -4.05 -15.01 -2.03
C SER A 43 -4.40 -13.53 -1.99
N ILE A 44 -5.70 -13.17 -1.94
CA ILE A 44 -6.14 -11.78 -1.79
C ILE A 44 -5.58 -11.17 -0.51
N LEU A 45 -5.73 -11.86 0.63
CA LEU A 45 -5.24 -11.38 1.91
C LEU A 45 -3.72 -11.22 1.94
N PHE A 46 -2.96 -12.16 1.38
CA PHE A 46 -1.50 -12.09 1.36
C PHE A 46 -0.99 -10.94 0.47
N PHE A 47 -1.64 -10.74 -0.68
CA PHE A 47 -1.33 -9.64 -1.59
C PHE A 47 -1.61 -8.28 -0.94
N GLU A 48 -2.81 -8.09 -0.40
CA GLU A 48 -3.20 -6.83 0.25
C GLU A 48 -2.40 -6.55 1.52
N PHE A 49 -2.05 -7.59 2.29
CA PHE A 49 -1.15 -7.45 3.42
C PHE A 49 0.22 -6.90 2.98
N GLY A 50 0.79 -7.43 1.89
CA GLY A 50 2.03 -6.94 1.32
C GLY A 50 1.93 -5.48 0.85
N LEU A 51 0.86 -5.12 0.15
CA LEU A 51 0.62 -3.76 -0.32
C LEU A 51 0.48 -2.76 0.84
N LEU A 52 -0.32 -3.10 1.85
CA LEU A 52 -0.50 -2.26 3.03
C LEU A 52 0.83 -2.06 3.76
N PHE A 53 1.62 -3.12 3.94
CA PHE A 53 2.92 -3.01 4.62
C PHE A 53 3.92 -2.17 3.85
N VAL A 54 4.06 -2.37 2.53
CA VAL A 54 5.04 -1.61 1.73
C VAL A 54 4.68 -0.12 1.67
N TYR A 55 3.41 0.21 1.43
CA TYR A 55 2.98 1.60 1.35
C TYR A 55 2.99 2.28 2.71
N THR A 56 2.60 1.58 3.79
CA THR A 56 2.71 2.14 5.15
C THR A 56 4.16 2.38 5.52
N SER A 57 5.04 1.39 5.34
CA SER A 57 6.46 1.50 5.69
C SER A 57 7.12 2.64 4.92
N SER A 58 6.83 2.77 3.63
CA SER A 58 7.45 3.82 2.82
C SER A 58 6.86 5.21 3.08
N THR A 59 5.55 5.30 3.36
CA THR A 59 4.93 6.56 3.81
C THR A 59 5.58 7.05 5.10
N LEU A 60 5.75 6.16 6.10
CA LEU A 60 6.38 6.51 7.37
C LEU A 60 7.85 6.90 7.21
N TYR A 61 8.60 6.17 6.38
CA TYR A 61 10.00 6.45 6.10
C TYR A 61 10.19 7.87 5.53
N HIS A 62 9.49 8.20 4.44
CA HIS A 62 9.61 9.50 3.79
C HIS A 62 8.94 10.63 4.60
N TYR A 63 7.93 10.33 5.41
CA TYR A 63 7.31 11.33 6.29
C TYR A 63 8.27 11.80 7.37
N VAL A 64 8.95 10.87 8.06
CA VAL A 64 9.89 11.22 9.14
C VAL A 64 11.10 11.98 8.60
N ASP A 65 11.61 11.63 7.41
CA ASP A 65 12.73 12.35 6.77
C ASP A 65 12.34 13.76 6.28
N ASN A 66 11.05 14.06 6.12
CA ASN A 66 10.54 15.39 5.75
C ASN A 66 10.34 16.34 6.94
N VAL A 67 10.15 15.83 8.15
CA VAL A 67 9.94 16.63 9.38
C VAL A 67 11.28 17.18 9.87
#